data_AF-A0A7J9MIV7-F1
#
_entry.id   AF-A0A7J9MIV7-F1
#
_cell.length_a   1.000
_cell.length_b   1.000
_cell.length_c   1.000
_cell.angle_alpha   90.00
_cell.angle_beta   90.00
_cell.angle_gamma   90.00
#
_symmetry.space_group_name_H-M   'P 1'
#
loop_
_entity.id
_entity.type
_entity.pdbx_description
1 polymer ?
#
loop_
_entity_poly.entity_id
_entity_poly.type
_entity_poly.pdbx_seq_one_letter_code
_entity_poly.pdbx_strand_id
1 'polypeptide(L)'
;MPLEQEIGDVEGIHKLKEVISNLHYRNAMDVEQILNYPSENESLMESPADEEIIQGVMDVPVDDEQDSNDSSVLPHVSPKKAFLAVDTLKNYLI
;
A
#
# COMPACT_ATOMS: atom_id res chain seq x y z
N MET A 1 0.27 27.86 -13.04
CA MET A 1 0.96 28.06 -11.74
C MET A 1 2.26 27.29 -11.82
N PRO A 2 3.44 27.86 -11.56
CA PRO A 2 4.66 27.08 -11.55
C PRO A 2 4.61 26.16 -10.32
N LEU A 3 4.82 24.86 -10.53
CA LEU A 3 5.01 23.90 -9.45
C LEU A 3 6.35 24.24 -8.79
N GLU A 4 6.32 25.06 -7.75
CA GLU A 4 7.42 25.11 -6.80
C GLU A 4 7.46 23.74 -6.14
N GLN A 5 8.24 22.83 -6.70
CA GLN A 5 8.72 21.66 -5.96
C GLN A 5 9.36 22.25 -4.71
N GLU A 6 8.68 22.11 -3.58
CA GLU A 6 9.21 22.40 -2.26
C GLU A 6 10.54 21.64 -2.19
N ILE A 7 11.64 22.37 -2.36
CA ILE A 7 12.98 21.85 -2.16
C ILE A 7 12.97 21.44 -0.71
N GLY A 8 12.71 20.14 -0.47
CA GLY A 8 12.56 19.59 0.86
C GLY A 8 13.70 20.08 1.73
N ASP A 9 13.36 20.50 2.95
CA ASP A 9 14.29 21.01 3.96
C ASP A 9 15.65 20.33 3.82
N VAL A 10 16.64 21.06 3.29
CA VAL A 10 17.98 20.54 2.95
C VAL A 10 18.60 19.85 4.16
N GLU A 11 18.30 20.37 5.34
CA GLU A 11 18.66 19.80 6.63
C GLU A 11 18.02 18.42 6.88
N GLY A 12 16.74 18.26 6.53
CA GLY A 12 16.01 16.99 6.59
C GLY A 12 16.61 15.93 5.65
N ILE A 13 17.00 16.31 4.44
CA ILE A 13 17.65 15.39 3.48
C ILE A 13 19.01 14.93 4.02
N HIS A 14 19.80 15.84 4.59
CA HIS A 14 21.07 15.49 5.22
C HIS A 14 20.91 14.54 6.40
N LYS A 15 19.93 14.80 7.30
CA LYS A 15 19.61 13.91 8.41
C LYS A 15 19.19 12.52 7.94
N LEU A 16 18.36 12.44 6.90
CA LEU A 16 17.93 11.16 6.33
C LEU A 16 19.12 10.36 5.77
N LYS A 17 20.06 11.03 5.08
CA LYS A 17 21.28 10.41 4.57
C LYS A 17 22.16 9.84 5.69
N GLU A 18 22.28 10.55 6.80
CA GLU A 18 23.01 10.09 7.98
C GLU A 18 22.35 8.85 8.60
N VAL A 19 21.03 8.89 8.81
CA VAL A 19 20.25 7.75 9.36
C VAL A 19 20.41 6.51 8.49
N ILE A 20 20.25 6.63 7.17
CA ILE A 20 20.40 5.51 6.23
C ILE A 20 21.81 4.93 6.27
N SER A 21 22.84 5.78 6.34
CA SER A 21 24.24 5.35 6.42
C SER A 21 24.50 4.54 7.71
N ASN A 22 23.88 4.95 8.82
CA ASN A 22 24.03 4.29 10.12
C ASN A 22 23.30 2.95 10.21
N LEU A 23 22.36 2.64 9.31
CA LEU A 23 21.62 1.38 9.31
C LEU A 23 22.42 0.22 8.68
N HIS A 24 23.55 0.50 8.03
CA HIS A 24 24.47 -0.49 7.45
C HIS A 24 23.76 -1.57 6.60
N TYR A 25 22.77 -1.14 5.80
CA TYR A 25 22.07 -2.05 4.89
C TYR A 25 23.05 -2.75 3.95
N ARG A 26 22.76 -4.02 3.65
CA ARG A 26 23.56 -4.82 2.73
C ARG A 26 23.66 -4.19 1.33
N ASN A 27 22.61 -3.50 0.91
CA ASN A 27 22.57 -2.74 -0.33
C ASN A 27 22.63 -1.25 0.00
N ALA A 28 23.47 -0.51 -0.72
CA ALA A 28 23.51 0.94 -0.61
C ALA A 28 22.16 1.51 -1.05
N MET A 29 21.59 2.38 -0.23
CA MET A 29 20.32 3.02 -0.50
C MET A 29 20.56 4.50 -0.79
N ASP A 30 20.23 4.93 -2.00
CA ASP A 30 20.45 6.30 -2.46
C ASP A 30 19.24 7.18 -2.11
N VAL A 31 19.48 8.21 -1.32
CA VAL A 31 18.44 9.15 -0.86
C VAL A 31 17.81 9.89 -2.03
N GLU A 32 18.59 10.22 -3.06
CA GLU A 32 18.05 10.94 -4.23
C GLU A 32 17.06 10.06 -5.01
N GLN A 33 17.32 8.76 -5.10
CA GLN A 33 16.43 7.79 -5.75
C GLN A 33 15.16 7.53 -4.95
N ILE A 34 15.24 7.60 -3.61
CA ILE A 34 14.06 7.48 -2.73
C ILE A 34 13.14 8.68 -2.89
N LEU A 35 13.71 9.88 -2.91
CA LEU A 35 12.94 11.12 -2.99
C LEU A 35 12.40 11.39 -4.39
N ASN A 36 13.10 10.92 -5.43
CA ASN A 36 12.75 11.15 -6.83
C ASN A 36 12.42 9.83 -7.53
N TYR A 37 11.33 9.19 -7.13
CA TYR A 37 10.95 7.90 -7.69
C TYR A 37 10.26 8.06 -9.07
N PRO A 38 10.87 7.58 -10.18
CA PRO A 38 10.43 7.91 -11.55
C PRO A 38 9.08 7.33 -11.96
N SER A 39 8.55 6.32 -11.29
CA SER A 39 7.24 5.79 -11.64
C SER A 39 6.10 6.52 -10.91
N GLU A 40 6.38 7.09 -9.74
CA GLU A 40 5.37 7.81 -8.95
C GLU A 40 5.18 9.23 -9.46
N ASN A 41 6.24 9.88 -9.93
CA ASN A 41 6.15 11.21 -10.53
C ASN A 41 5.45 11.21 -11.91
N GLU A 42 5.59 10.14 -12.69
CA GLU A 42 4.80 9.93 -13.92
C GLU A 42 3.30 9.72 -13.59
N SER A 43 2.98 8.93 -12.55
CA SER A 43 1.60 8.72 -12.10
C SER A 43 0.93 9.99 -11.54
N LEU A 44 1.70 10.92 -10.96
CA LEU A 44 1.20 12.23 -10.55
C LEU A 44 0.84 13.12 -11.74
N MET A 45 1.52 12.98 -12.87
CA MET A 45 1.20 13.70 -14.10
C MET A 45 -0.06 13.15 -14.79
N GLU A 46 -0.34 11.86 -14.60
CA GLU A 46 -1.46 11.14 -15.21
C GLU A 46 -2.69 11.06 -14.29
N SER A 47 -2.68 11.80 -13.17
CA SER A 47 -3.83 11.84 -12.28
C SER A 47 -5.01 12.53 -12.99
N PRO A 48 -6.20 11.89 -13.04
CA PRO A 48 -7.36 12.47 -13.68
C PRO A 48 -7.70 13.80 -13.01
N ALA A 49 -8.04 14.80 -13.82
CA ALA A 49 -8.46 16.10 -13.29
C ALA A 49 -9.73 15.93 -12.44
N ASP A 50 -9.97 16.86 -11.51
CA ASP A 50 -11.15 16.81 -10.63
C ASP A 50 -12.45 16.62 -11.44
N GLU A 51 -12.55 17.23 -12.62
CA GLU A 51 -13.69 17.07 -13.53
C GLU A 51 -13.83 15.65 -14.09
N GLU A 52 -12.74 14.99 -14.44
CA GLU A 52 -12.72 13.59 -14.91
C GLU A 52 -13.06 12.63 -13.78
N ILE A 53 -12.61 12.92 -12.56
CA ILE A 53 -12.98 12.16 -11.35
C ILE A 53 -14.48 12.30 -11.09
N ILE A 54 -15.02 13.52 -11.10
CA ILE A 54 -16.46 13.78 -10.86
C ILE A 54 -17.30 13.07 -11.93
N GLN A 55 -16.91 13.15 -13.20
CA GLN A 55 -17.62 12.49 -14.28
C GLN A 55 -17.54 10.96 -14.16
N GLY A 56 -16.37 10.40 -13.84
CA GLY A 56 -16.22 8.96 -13.57
C GLY A 56 -17.11 8.46 -12.44
N VAL A 57 -17.31 9.25 -11.38
CA VAL A 57 -18.22 8.91 -10.28
C VAL A 57 -19.69 9.01 -10.70
N MET A 58 -20.06 10.01 -11.50
CA MET A 58 -21.44 10.17 -11.98
C MET A 58 -21.83 9.14 -13.06
N ASP A 59 -20.87 8.72 -13.87
CA ASP A 59 -21.09 7.77 -14.98
C ASP A 59 -21.00 6.30 -14.52
N VAL A 60 -20.65 6.02 -13.25
CA VAL A 60 -20.82 4.69 -12.66
C VAL A 60 -22.33 4.42 -12.56
N PRO A 61 -22.88 3.49 -13.35
CA PRO A 61 -24.26 3.08 -13.14
C PRO A 61 -24.36 2.55 -11.71
N VAL A 62 -25.39 3.00 -10.98
CA VAL A 62 -25.78 2.33 -9.74
C VAL A 62 -26.16 0.92 -10.15
N ASP A 63 -25.24 -0.01 -9.96
CA ASP A 63 -25.57 -1.41 -9.94
C ASP A 63 -26.42 -1.61 -8.68
N ASP A 64 -27.73 -1.44 -8.83
CA ASP A 64 -28.73 -1.72 -7.79
C ASP A 64 -28.76 -3.22 -7.42
N GLU A 65 -27.94 -4.03 -8.07
CA GLU A 65 -27.58 -5.36 -7.60
C GLU A 65 -26.63 -5.22 -6.41
N GLN A 66 -27.22 -4.85 -5.27
CA GLN A 66 -26.69 -5.15 -3.95
C GLN A 66 -26.16 -6.59 -3.98
N ASP A 67 -24.85 -6.72 -4.11
CA ASP A 67 -24.17 -7.99 -3.98
C ASP A 67 -24.38 -8.39 -2.51
N SER A 68 -25.42 -9.21 -2.32
CA SER A 68 -25.94 -9.67 -1.04
C SER A 68 -25.01 -10.70 -0.42
N ASN A 69 -23.72 -10.36 -0.34
CA ASN A 69 -22.71 -11.29 0.09
C ASN A 69 -21.67 -10.67 1.02
N ASP A 70 -22.09 -9.76 1.90
CA ASP A 70 -21.40 -9.57 3.19
C ASP A 70 -21.96 -10.52 4.25
N SER A 71 -22.27 -11.75 3.85
CA SER A 71 -22.39 -12.85 4.78
C SER A 71 -20.99 -13.42 4.97
N SER A 72 -20.21 -12.80 5.85
CA SER A 72 -19.01 -13.41 6.43
C SER A 72 -19.38 -14.62 7.32
N VAL A 73 -20.19 -15.53 6.80
CA VAL A 73 -20.42 -16.83 7.42
C VAL A 73 -19.14 -17.60 7.25
N LEU A 74 -18.32 -17.59 8.31
CA LEU A 74 -17.20 -18.50 8.43
C LEU A 74 -17.70 -19.93 8.18
N PRO A 75 -17.04 -20.70 7.30
CA PRO A 75 -17.48 -22.06 7.04
C PRO A 75 -17.50 -22.84 8.36
N HIS A 76 -18.62 -23.48 8.68
CA HIS A 76 -18.75 -24.26 9.90
C HIS A 76 -17.71 -25.40 9.89
N VAL A 77 -16.68 -25.26 10.73
CA VAL A 77 -15.65 -26.29 10.89
C VAL A 77 -16.15 -27.33 11.89
N SER A 78 -16.21 -28.59 11.46
CA SER A 78 -16.53 -29.69 12.38
C SER A 78 -15.49 -29.78 13.51
N PRO A 79 -15.90 -30.06 14.76
CA PRO A 79 -14.96 -30.26 15.87
C PRO A 79 -13.82 -31.24 15.55
N LYS A 80 -14.11 -32.31 14.80
CA LYS A 80 -13.09 -33.29 14.37
C LYS A 80 -11.96 -32.66 13.54
N LYS A 81 -12.30 -31.75 12.62
CA LYS A 81 -11.31 -31.03 11.81
C LYS A 81 -10.52 -30.02 12.65
N ALA A 82 -11.17 -29.37 13.61
CA ALA A 82 -10.50 -28.45 14.52
C ALA A 82 -9.47 -29.18 15.39
N PHE A 83 -9.82 -30.32 15.98
CA PHE A 83 -8.89 -31.12 16.78
C PHE A 83 -7.70 -31.64 15.95
N LEU A 84 -7.94 -32.14 14.74
CA LEU A 84 -6.87 -32.59 13.84
C LEU A 84 -5.89 -31.46 13.49
N ALA A 85 -6.40 -30.24 13.26
CA ALA A 85 -5.56 -29.09 12.96
C ALA A 85 -4.69 -28.67 14.16
N VAL A 86 -5.22 -28.75 15.38
CA VAL A 86 -4.48 -28.47 16.61
C VAL A 86 -3.38 -29.51 16.84
N ASP A 87 -3.69 -30.80 16.67
CA ASP A 87 -2.69 -31.88 16.79
C ASP A 87 -1.59 -31.74 15.74
N THR A 88 -1.96 -31.37 14.52
CA THR A 88 -1.02 -31.12 13.43
C THR A 88 -0.11 -29.94 13.76
N LEU A 89 -0.67 -28.82 14.21
CA LEU A 89 0.09 -27.62 14.58
C LEU A 89 1.07 -27.90 15.73
N LYS A 90 0.65 -28.71 16.71
CA LYS A 90 1.51 -29.12 17.82
C LYS A 90 2.77 -29.85 17.35
N ASN A 91 2.68 -30.64 16.29
CA ASN A 91 3.83 -31.35 15.72
C ASN A 91 4.83 -30.45 15.00
N TYR A 92 4.42 -29.25 14.57
CA TYR A 92 5.30 -28.26 13.93
C TYR A 92 5.97 -27.30 14.92
N LEU A 93 5.48 -27.25 16.16
CA LEU A 93 5.96 -26.34 17.22
C LEU A 93 6.96 -27.02 18.19
N ILE A 94 7.41 -28.24 17.88
CA ILE A 94 8.39 -29.02 18.64
C ILE A 94 9.70 -29.09 17.87
#